data_AF-A0A2U1T014-F1
#
_entry.id   AF-A0A2U1T014-F1
#
_cell.length_a   1.000
_cell.length_b   1.000
_cell.length_c   1.000
_cell.angle_alpha   90.00
_cell.angle_beta   90.00
_cell.angle_gamma   90.00
#
_symmetry.space_group_name_H-M   'P 1'
#
loop_
_entity.id
_entity.type
_entity.pdbx_description
1 polymer ?
#
loop_
_entity_poly.entity_id
_entity_poly.type
_entity_poly.pdbx_seq_one_letter_code
_entity_poly.pdbx_strand_id
1 'polypeptide(L)'
;MSFLVFAAALFAVFFVWGLFWPRSQWRVLASWMRRDREAAEPGAAAYGAQRVISGIGVATFITVGTVTGITYVQALPTPEPPVTALQKMWGNAPEPVVVNRVIMGSDAADPSLVAEDILGYQIVDNVNHRPRYLAFLKEYDPPGSDDNILGGDPSLGFAALDSAELVVNVRVKAQCAPMEAVVIETETTVQIGIFSAIPEAVGSAHPGNGYCSGDAMVGPSLLIPINLGADVGERDVQNLDGSSMTRIAEIK
;
A
#
# COMPACT_ATOMS: atom_id res chain seq x y z
N MET A 1 -30.42 1.22 22.61
CA MET A 1 -29.28 2.12 22.91
C MET A 1 -29.70 3.50 23.42
N SER A 2 -30.83 4.06 22.96
CA SER A 2 -31.24 5.45 23.26
C SER A 2 -31.59 5.75 24.73
N PHE A 3 -32.13 4.78 25.49
CA PHE A 3 -32.52 5.01 26.89
C PHE A 3 -31.32 5.24 27.82
N LEU A 4 -30.23 4.49 27.66
CA LEU A 4 -29.03 4.61 28.49
C LEU A 4 -28.30 5.94 28.24
N VAL A 5 -28.25 6.38 26.98
CA VAL A 5 -27.67 7.69 26.61
C VAL A 5 -28.50 8.82 27.21
N PHE A 6 -29.83 8.71 27.15
CA PHE A 6 -30.72 9.69 27.76
C PHE A 6 -30.56 9.74 29.30
N ALA A 7 -30.52 8.59 29.97
CA ALA A 7 -30.29 8.52 31.41
C ALA A 7 -28.92 9.09 31.80
N ALA A 8 -27.87 8.76 31.04
CA ALA A 8 -26.52 9.30 31.22
C ALA A 8 -26.49 10.83 31.09
N ALA A 9 -27.14 11.38 30.08
CA ALA A 9 -27.26 12.83 29.89
C ALA A 9 -27.98 13.51 31.06
N LEU A 10 -29.07 12.90 31.56
CA LEU A 10 -29.78 13.40 32.74
C LEU A 10 -28.88 13.40 33.98
N PHE A 11 -28.15 12.32 34.23
CA PHE A 11 -27.20 12.25 35.36
C PHE A 11 -26.10 13.31 35.24
N ALA A 12 -25.56 13.53 34.05
CA ALA A 12 -24.57 14.59 33.83
C ALA A 12 -25.13 15.97 34.21
N VAL A 13 -26.37 16.28 33.81
CA VAL A 13 -27.04 17.53 34.21
C VAL A 13 -27.23 17.61 35.72
N PHE A 14 -27.63 16.52 36.39
CA PHE A 14 -27.77 16.50 37.85
C PHE A 14 -26.45 16.69 38.59
N PHE A 15 -25.36 16.11 38.11
CA PHE A 15 -24.05 16.31 38.71
C PHE A 15 -23.55 17.75 38.49
N VAL A 16 -23.73 18.33 37.31
CA VAL A 16 -23.40 19.76 37.09
C VAL A 16 -24.23 20.66 38.01
N TRP A 17 -25.54 20.39 38.16
CA TRP A 17 -26.40 21.16 39.06
C TRP A 17 -25.98 21.05 40.53
N GLY A 18 -25.66 19.83 41.00
CA GLY A 18 -25.20 19.58 42.36
C GLY A 18 -23.82 20.17 42.67
N LEU A 19 -22.97 20.31 41.66
CA LEU A 19 -21.64 20.92 41.80
C LEU A 19 -21.75 22.42 42.07
N PHE A 20 -22.53 23.15 41.27
CA PHE A 20 -22.62 24.60 41.38
C PHE A 20 -23.65 25.06 42.41
N TRP A 21 -24.84 24.45 42.44
CA TRP A 21 -25.98 24.90 43.26
C TRP A 21 -26.62 23.78 44.12
N PRO A 22 -25.86 23.13 45.02
CA PRO A 22 -26.33 21.97 45.80
C PRO A 22 -27.54 22.27 46.68
N ARG A 23 -27.64 23.49 47.23
CA ARG A 23 -28.81 23.94 48.02
C ARG A 23 -30.10 23.91 47.22
N SER A 24 -30.06 24.44 45.99
CA SER A 24 -31.23 24.47 45.11
C SER A 24 -31.65 23.06 44.69
N GLN A 25 -30.69 22.17 44.42
CA GLN A 25 -30.94 20.77 44.09
C GLN A 25 -31.63 20.05 45.26
N TRP A 26 -31.17 20.24 46.49
CA TRP A 26 -31.82 19.66 47.68
C TRP A 26 -33.26 20.19 47.87
N ARG A 27 -33.45 21.51 47.69
CA ARG A 27 -34.78 22.12 47.81
C ARG A 27 -35.77 21.55 46.81
N VAL A 28 -35.36 21.31 45.57
CA VAL A 28 -36.23 20.74 44.54
C VAL A 28 -36.46 19.23 44.74
N LEU A 29 -35.40 18.46 45.02
CA LEU A 29 -35.47 16.99 44.96
C LEU A 29 -35.79 16.32 46.29
N ALA A 30 -35.47 16.94 47.42
CA ALA A 30 -35.51 16.28 48.73
C ALA A 30 -36.35 17.00 49.80
N SER A 31 -36.53 18.32 49.70
CA SER A 31 -37.21 19.09 50.74
C SER A 31 -38.68 18.72 50.93
N TRP A 32 -39.36 18.25 49.88
CA TRP A 32 -40.77 17.85 49.91
C TRP A 32 -41.04 16.64 50.83
N MET A 33 -40.01 15.84 51.14
CA MET A 33 -40.12 14.71 52.07
C MET A 33 -40.03 15.13 53.54
N ARG A 34 -39.81 16.41 53.84
CA ARG A 34 -39.66 16.94 55.20
C ARG A 34 -40.89 17.76 55.61
N ARG A 35 -41.38 17.51 56.82
CA ARG A 35 -42.52 18.23 57.42
C ARG A 35 -42.20 19.71 57.67
N ASP A 36 -40.98 20.00 58.10
CA ASP A 36 -40.42 21.35 58.18
C ASP A 36 -39.17 21.40 57.30
N ARG A 37 -39.21 22.23 56.27
CA ARG A 37 -38.16 22.30 55.24
C ARG A 37 -36.97 23.15 55.69
N GLU A 38 -37.22 24.18 56.48
CA GLU A 38 -36.18 25.13 56.88
C GLU A 38 -35.38 24.56 58.05
N ALA A 39 -36.05 23.92 59.00
CA ALA A 39 -35.38 23.26 60.13
C ALA A 39 -34.57 22.01 59.73
N ALA A 40 -34.87 21.40 58.58
CA ALA A 40 -34.22 20.19 58.09
C ALA A 40 -33.19 20.44 56.96
N GLU A 41 -32.86 21.71 56.66
CA GLU A 41 -31.86 22.04 55.63
C GLU A 41 -30.47 21.50 56.03
N PRO A 42 -29.78 20.74 55.16
CA PRO A 42 -28.45 20.22 55.44
C PRO A 42 -27.44 21.31 55.80
N GLY A 43 -26.53 21.00 56.73
CA GLY A 43 -25.44 21.90 57.10
C GLY A 43 -24.41 22.08 55.99
N ALA A 44 -23.52 23.06 56.16
CA ALA A 44 -22.49 23.40 55.17
C ALA A 44 -21.58 22.21 54.77
N ALA A 45 -21.24 21.33 55.73
CA ALA A 45 -20.44 20.13 55.47
C ALA A 45 -21.13 19.14 54.52
N ALA A 46 -22.46 18.97 54.65
CA ALA A 46 -23.23 18.08 53.78
C ALA A 46 -23.26 18.61 52.33
N TYR A 47 -23.41 19.92 52.15
CA TYR A 47 -23.30 20.54 50.82
C TYR A 47 -21.87 20.48 50.26
N GLY A 48 -20.85 20.57 51.12
CA GLY A 48 -19.46 20.32 50.72
C GLY A 48 -19.26 18.91 50.18
N ALA A 49 -19.75 17.89 50.90
CA ALA A 49 -19.69 16.50 50.44
C ALA A 49 -20.45 16.27 49.12
N GLN A 50 -21.63 16.87 48.97
CA GLN A 50 -22.42 16.79 47.74
C GLN A 50 -21.69 17.39 46.54
N ARG A 51 -20.96 18.50 46.72
CA ARG A 51 -20.13 19.08 45.66
C ARG A 51 -18.98 18.17 45.26
N VAL A 52 -18.34 17.50 46.22
CA VAL A 52 -17.27 16.53 45.93
C VAL A 52 -17.81 15.36 45.10
N ILE A 53 -18.92 14.75 45.52
CA ILE A 53 -19.57 13.66 44.78
C ILE A 53 -19.97 14.11 43.37
N SER A 54 -20.54 15.31 43.27
CA SER A 54 -20.93 15.90 41.99
C SER A 54 -19.73 16.16 41.08
N GLY A 55 -18.61 16.64 41.65
CA GLY A 55 -17.37 16.85 40.93
C GLY A 55 -16.78 15.55 40.40
N ILE A 56 -16.81 14.48 41.19
CA ILE A 56 -16.41 13.13 40.75
C ILE A 56 -17.29 12.68 39.58
N GLY A 57 -18.61 12.83 39.69
CA GLY A 57 -19.55 12.48 38.62
C GLY A 57 -19.26 13.22 37.30
N VAL A 58 -19.05 14.54 37.36
CA VAL A 58 -18.67 15.35 36.18
C VAL A 58 -17.35 14.86 35.58
N ALA A 59 -16.33 14.63 36.41
CA ALA A 59 -15.04 14.14 35.95
C ALA A 59 -15.15 12.78 35.25
N THR A 60 -15.98 11.86 35.77
CA THR A 60 -16.24 10.58 35.11
C THR A 60 -16.84 10.75 33.72
N PHE A 61 -17.85 11.63 33.57
CA PHE A 61 -18.46 11.88 32.26
C PHE A 61 -17.49 12.48 31.25
N ILE A 62 -16.64 13.41 31.68
CA ILE A 62 -15.60 14.01 30.81
C ILE A 62 -14.61 12.93 30.36
N THR A 63 -14.12 12.10 31.28
CA THR A 63 -13.18 11.03 30.96
C THR A 63 -13.79 10.03 29.98
N VAL A 64 -15.00 9.53 30.24
CA VAL A 64 -15.68 8.58 29.35
C VAL A 64 -15.90 9.21 27.97
N GLY A 65 -16.42 10.44 27.92
CA GLY A 65 -16.64 11.14 26.64
C GLY A 65 -15.35 11.32 25.84
N THR A 66 -14.23 11.62 26.52
CA THR A 66 -12.93 11.79 25.88
C THR A 66 -12.39 10.47 25.34
N VAL A 67 -12.41 9.40 26.14
CA VAL A 67 -11.96 8.07 25.72
C VAL A 67 -12.81 7.55 24.56
N THR A 68 -14.14 7.64 24.67
CA THR A 68 -15.04 7.24 23.58
C THR A 68 -14.78 8.06 22.31
N GLY A 69 -14.58 9.38 22.44
CA GLY A 69 -14.24 10.24 21.31
C GLY A 69 -12.92 9.83 20.63
N ILE A 70 -11.87 9.56 21.39
CA ILE A 70 -10.59 9.09 20.86
C ILE A 70 -10.76 7.74 20.15
N THR A 71 -11.44 6.78 20.80
CA THR A 71 -11.67 5.46 20.20
C THR A 71 -12.49 5.54 18.92
N TYR A 72 -13.47 6.45 18.86
CA TYR A 72 -14.28 6.67 17.66
C TYR A 72 -13.41 7.22 16.52
N VAL A 73 -12.58 8.24 16.81
CA VAL A 73 -11.67 8.82 15.82
C VAL A 73 -10.65 7.79 15.32
N GLN A 74 -10.12 6.95 16.21
CA GLN A 74 -9.19 5.88 15.83
C GLN A 74 -9.85 4.74 15.04
N ALA A 75 -11.15 4.54 15.21
CA ALA A 75 -11.93 3.55 14.46
C ALA A 75 -12.42 4.07 13.10
N LEU A 76 -12.24 5.36 12.79
CA LEU A 76 -12.54 5.88 11.46
C LEU A 76 -11.62 5.21 10.44
N PRO A 77 -12.15 4.81 9.26
CA PRO A 77 -11.32 4.32 8.18
C PRO A 77 -10.24 5.36 7.85
N THR A 78 -8.98 4.94 7.86
CA THR A 78 -7.90 5.78 7.35
C THR A 78 -8.17 6.05 5.86
N PRO A 79 -8.18 7.32 5.42
CA PRO A 79 -8.31 7.60 3.99
C PRO A 79 -7.18 6.89 3.24
N GLU A 80 -7.51 6.26 2.12
CA GLU A 80 -6.51 5.62 1.27
C GLU A 80 -5.44 6.66 0.89
N PRO A 81 -4.15 6.30 0.97
CA PRO A 81 -3.10 7.21 0.55
C PRO A 81 -3.33 7.57 -0.93
N PRO A 82 -3.03 8.82 -1.33
CA PRO A 82 -3.20 9.23 -2.72
C PRO A 82 -2.31 8.37 -3.64
N VAL A 83 -2.87 7.95 -4.77
CA VAL A 83 -2.16 7.16 -5.78
C VAL A 83 -0.91 7.93 -6.25
N THR A 84 0.27 7.32 -6.08
CA THR A 84 1.54 7.93 -6.47
C THR A 84 1.68 8.01 -7.99
N ALA A 85 2.55 8.91 -8.49
CA ALA A 85 2.83 8.99 -9.93
C ALA A 85 3.33 7.65 -10.50
N LEU A 86 4.17 6.92 -9.73
CA LEU A 86 4.63 5.58 -10.07
C LEU A 86 3.47 4.59 -10.18
N GLN A 87 2.51 4.64 -9.26
CA GLN A 87 1.34 3.78 -9.31
C GLN A 87 0.42 4.08 -10.51
N LYS A 88 0.37 5.34 -10.96
CA LYS A 88 -0.35 5.70 -12.20
C LYS A 88 0.36 5.19 -13.45
N MET A 89 1.69 5.17 -13.46
CA MET A 89 2.48 4.69 -14.60
C MET A 89 2.54 3.17 -14.69
N TRP A 90 2.70 2.50 -13.55
CA TRP A 90 3.04 1.07 -13.48
C TRP A 90 2.00 0.21 -12.74
N GLY A 91 0.94 0.81 -12.19
CA GLY A 91 -0.16 0.14 -11.49
C GLY A 91 -0.14 0.31 -9.97
N ASN A 92 -1.30 0.13 -9.34
CA ASN A 92 -1.55 0.56 -7.95
C ASN A 92 -0.89 -0.30 -6.85
N ALA A 93 -0.56 -1.56 -7.12
CA ALA A 93 0.11 -2.46 -6.15
C ALA A 93 0.59 -3.76 -6.82
N PRO A 94 1.68 -4.40 -6.34
CA PRO A 94 2.71 -3.88 -5.42
C PRO A 94 3.53 -2.72 -6.04
N GLU A 95 4.40 -2.07 -5.24
CA GLU A 95 5.34 -1.04 -5.76
C GLU A 95 6.19 -1.62 -6.91
N PRO A 96 6.45 -0.86 -7.98
CA PRO A 96 7.34 -1.32 -9.04
C PRO A 96 8.76 -1.49 -8.53
N VAL A 97 9.37 -2.61 -8.89
CA VAL A 97 10.76 -2.94 -8.57
C VAL A 97 11.53 -3.16 -9.86
N VAL A 98 12.84 -2.91 -9.85
CA VAL A 98 13.70 -3.06 -11.02
C VAL A 98 14.51 -4.34 -10.95
N VAL A 99 14.56 -5.09 -12.04
CA VAL A 99 15.47 -6.23 -12.17
C VAL A 99 16.85 -5.69 -12.53
N ASN A 100 17.77 -5.65 -11.57
CA ASN A 100 19.11 -5.10 -11.79
C ASN A 100 20.04 -6.13 -12.47
N ARG A 101 19.69 -6.56 -13.69
CA ARG A 101 20.45 -7.51 -14.51
C ARG A 101 20.60 -7.01 -15.94
N VAL A 102 21.79 -7.20 -16.51
CA VAL A 102 22.07 -6.88 -17.91
C VAL A 102 21.55 -8.00 -18.78
N ILE A 103 20.53 -7.69 -19.57
CA ILE A 103 19.85 -8.67 -20.41
C ILE A 103 20.52 -8.75 -21.77
N MET A 104 21.02 -9.93 -22.09
CA MET A 104 21.42 -10.29 -23.45
C MET A 104 20.28 -11.11 -24.03
N GLY A 105 19.59 -10.59 -25.05
CA GLY A 105 18.46 -11.28 -25.67
C GLY A 105 18.87 -12.64 -26.25
N SER A 106 17.98 -13.62 -26.18
CA SER A 106 18.08 -14.86 -26.95
C SER A 106 17.30 -14.74 -28.28
N ASP A 107 17.69 -15.53 -29.27
CA ASP A 107 17.03 -15.56 -30.59
C ASP A 107 15.72 -16.38 -30.59
N ALA A 108 15.51 -17.24 -29.58
CA ALA A 108 14.35 -18.12 -29.50
C ALA A 108 14.02 -18.47 -28.05
N ALA A 109 12.73 -18.54 -27.74
CA ALA A 109 12.24 -18.88 -26.40
C ALA A 109 12.42 -20.37 -26.08
N ASP A 110 12.84 -20.68 -24.86
CA ASP A 110 12.78 -22.06 -24.34
C ASP A 110 11.30 -22.49 -24.18
N PRO A 111 10.87 -23.57 -24.86
CA PRO A 111 9.48 -24.03 -24.82
C PRO A 111 9.04 -24.55 -23.44
N SER A 112 9.98 -24.77 -22.50
CA SER A 112 9.69 -25.14 -21.12
C SER A 112 9.27 -23.96 -20.25
N LEU A 113 9.54 -22.73 -20.66
CA LEU A 113 9.19 -21.50 -19.95
C LEU A 113 7.81 -21.00 -20.36
N VAL A 114 7.25 -20.11 -19.52
CA VAL A 114 5.94 -19.51 -19.76
C VAL A 114 6.10 -18.06 -20.19
N ALA A 115 5.46 -17.70 -21.30
CA ALA A 115 5.40 -16.32 -21.77
C ALA A 115 4.59 -15.44 -20.81
N GLU A 116 5.13 -14.28 -20.47
CA GLU A 116 4.51 -13.26 -19.63
C GLU A 116 3.95 -12.12 -20.46
N ASP A 117 2.84 -11.55 -20.00
CA ASP A 117 2.24 -10.38 -20.64
C ASP A 117 3.04 -9.12 -20.29
N ILE A 118 3.51 -8.43 -21.34
CA ILE A 118 4.16 -7.13 -21.20
C ILE A 118 3.08 -6.05 -21.13
N LEU A 119 2.99 -5.39 -19.97
CA LEU A 119 1.98 -4.36 -19.68
C LEU A 119 2.29 -3.04 -20.36
N GLY A 120 3.57 -2.80 -20.68
CA GLY A 120 4.02 -1.61 -21.38
C GLY A 120 5.53 -1.44 -21.28
N TYR A 121 6.05 -0.43 -21.97
CA TYR A 121 7.47 -0.14 -22.00
C TYR A 121 7.74 1.36 -21.86
N GLN A 122 8.94 1.71 -21.44
CA GLN A 122 9.43 3.08 -21.43
C GLN A 122 10.86 3.12 -21.96
N ILE A 123 11.13 4.10 -22.83
CA ILE A 123 12.47 4.32 -23.37
C ILE A 123 13.37 4.90 -22.28
N VAL A 124 14.60 4.39 -22.21
CA VAL A 124 15.64 4.85 -21.30
C VAL A 124 16.73 5.54 -22.12
N ASP A 125 17.11 6.73 -21.68
CA ASP A 125 18.28 7.44 -22.17
C ASP A 125 19.40 7.15 -21.18
N ASN A 126 20.20 6.13 -21.51
CA ASN A 126 21.33 5.66 -20.70
C ASN A 126 22.40 6.75 -20.52
N VAL A 127 22.64 7.59 -21.53
CA VAL A 127 23.62 8.69 -21.48
C VAL A 127 23.21 9.75 -20.45
N ASN A 128 21.96 10.21 -20.50
CA ASN A 128 21.46 11.26 -19.61
C ASN A 128 20.79 10.72 -18.33
N HIS A 129 20.77 9.40 -18.16
CA HIS A 129 20.13 8.67 -17.06
C HIS A 129 18.66 9.09 -16.87
N ARG A 130 17.89 9.04 -17.97
CA ARG A 130 16.47 9.39 -17.95
C ARG A 130 15.58 8.19 -18.30
N PRO A 131 14.43 8.05 -17.64
CA PRO A 131 13.94 8.92 -16.57
C PRO A 131 14.60 8.62 -15.21
N ARG A 132 14.90 9.68 -14.44
CA ARG A 132 15.70 9.58 -13.20
C ARG A 132 15.08 8.72 -12.12
N TYR A 133 13.75 8.60 -12.11
CA TYR A 133 13.05 7.86 -11.06
C TYR A 133 13.41 6.37 -11.06
N LEU A 134 13.81 5.80 -12.21
CA LEU A 134 14.17 4.38 -12.32
C LEU A 134 15.36 4.02 -11.42
N ALA A 135 16.32 4.92 -11.28
CA ALA A 135 17.49 4.74 -10.41
C ALA A 135 17.17 4.74 -8.91
N PHE A 136 15.94 5.13 -8.52
CA PHE A 136 15.50 5.16 -7.13
C PHE A 136 14.50 4.03 -6.79
N LEU A 137 14.19 3.16 -7.75
CA LEU A 137 13.36 2.00 -7.49
C LEU A 137 14.12 0.96 -6.68
N LYS A 138 13.39 0.19 -5.87
CA LYS A 138 13.97 -0.95 -5.17
C LYS A 138 14.32 -2.03 -6.18
N GLU A 139 15.44 -2.70 -5.94
CA GLU A 139 15.82 -3.87 -6.71
C GLU A 139 14.89 -5.04 -6.40
N TYR A 140 14.60 -5.83 -7.43
CA TYR A 140 13.82 -7.05 -7.31
C TYR A 140 14.65 -8.11 -6.58
N ASP A 141 14.07 -8.62 -5.49
CA ASP A 141 14.60 -9.77 -4.76
C ASP A 141 13.85 -11.03 -5.24
N PRO A 142 14.52 -11.90 -6.01
CA PRO A 142 13.92 -13.08 -6.62
C PRO A 142 13.63 -14.18 -5.58
N PRO A 143 12.58 -14.99 -5.78
CA PRO A 143 12.42 -16.20 -4.97
C PRO A 143 13.52 -17.21 -5.31
N GLY A 144 14.21 -17.77 -4.32
CA GLY A 144 15.20 -18.84 -4.53
C GLY A 144 16.64 -18.33 -4.74
N SER A 145 17.45 -19.06 -5.52
CA SER A 145 18.82 -18.66 -5.86
C SER A 145 18.85 -17.61 -6.98
N ASP A 146 19.75 -16.65 -6.84
CA ASP A 146 20.02 -15.59 -7.82
C ASP A 146 20.56 -16.10 -9.16
N ASP A 147 21.08 -17.33 -9.20
CA ASP A 147 21.79 -17.87 -10.37
C ASP A 147 20.87 -18.20 -11.57
N ASN A 148 19.55 -18.25 -11.35
CA ASN A 148 18.57 -18.66 -12.37
C ASN A 148 17.74 -17.50 -12.92
N ILE A 149 18.15 -16.24 -12.74
CA ILE A 149 17.35 -15.10 -13.19
C ILE A 149 17.85 -14.61 -14.53
N LEU A 150 16.92 -14.00 -15.27
CA LEU A 150 17.15 -13.29 -16.50
C LEU A 150 18.36 -12.33 -16.44
N GLY A 151 19.35 -12.59 -17.28
CA GLY A 151 20.49 -11.70 -17.52
C GLY A 151 21.69 -11.94 -16.60
N GLY A 152 22.77 -11.20 -16.84
CA GLY A 152 23.98 -11.21 -16.02
C GLY A 152 24.04 -10.05 -15.03
N ASP A 153 24.94 -10.12 -14.05
CA ASP A 153 25.21 -8.98 -13.18
C ASP A 153 25.76 -7.79 -13.99
N PRO A 154 25.36 -6.56 -13.63
CA PRO A 154 26.00 -5.37 -14.19
C PRO A 154 27.47 -5.31 -13.77
N SER A 155 28.26 -4.60 -14.58
CA SER A 155 29.67 -4.36 -14.25
C SER A 155 29.80 -3.60 -12.93
N LEU A 156 30.89 -3.86 -12.20
CA LEU A 156 31.13 -3.24 -10.89
C LEU A 156 30.99 -1.71 -10.96
N GLY A 157 30.07 -1.18 -10.15
CA GLY A 157 29.79 0.26 -10.04
C GLY A 157 28.75 0.79 -11.04
N PHE A 158 28.14 -0.07 -11.86
CA PHE A 158 27.05 0.27 -12.77
C PHE A 158 25.76 -0.45 -12.38
N ALA A 159 24.63 0.15 -12.70
CA ALA A 159 23.33 -0.50 -12.68
C ALA A 159 23.00 -1.02 -14.10
N ALA A 160 22.15 -2.03 -14.20
CA ALA A 160 21.66 -2.53 -15.48
C ALA A 160 20.95 -1.43 -16.32
N LEU A 161 20.36 -0.45 -15.64
CA LEU A 161 19.75 0.73 -16.28
C LEU A 161 20.77 1.62 -17.00
N ASP A 162 22.05 1.59 -16.61
CA ASP A 162 23.10 2.42 -17.21
C ASP A 162 23.49 1.91 -18.61
N SER A 163 23.05 0.70 -18.99
CA SER A 163 23.28 0.12 -20.31
C SER A 163 21.98 -0.24 -21.03
N ALA A 164 20.83 0.25 -20.58
CA ALA A 164 19.54 -0.10 -21.15
C ALA A 164 18.98 1.03 -22.02
N GLU A 165 18.41 0.66 -23.16
CA GLU A 165 17.75 1.58 -24.09
C GLU A 165 16.23 1.62 -23.84
N LEU A 166 15.68 0.61 -23.18
CA LEU A 166 14.30 0.61 -22.71
C LEU A 166 14.12 -0.27 -21.48
N VAL A 167 12.99 -0.07 -20.81
CA VAL A 167 12.51 -0.90 -19.70
C VAL A 167 11.12 -1.40 -20.04
N VAL A 168 10.88 -2.70 -19.87
CA VAL A 168 9.55 -3.31 -20.02
C VAL A 168 8.95 -3.63 -18.65
N ASN A 169 7.63 -3.54 -18.53
CA ASN A 169 6.90 -3.90 -17.33
C ASN A 169 6.18 -5.23 -17.50
N VAL A 170 6.46 -6.19 -16.63
CA VAL A 170 5.74 -7.47 -16.53
C VAL A 170 5.22 -7.69 -15.13
N ARG A 171 4.19 -8.53 -15.00
CA ARG A 171 3.67 -8.98 -13.70
C ARG A 171 3.74 -10.49 -13.60
N VAL A 172 4.81 -10.97 -12.97
CA VAL A 172 4.97 -12.39 -12.67
C VAL A 172 4.28 -12.74 -11.35
N LYS A 173 3.91 -14.00 -11.15
CA LYS A 173 3.43 -14.49 -9.84
C LYS A 173 4.56 -14.48 -8.82
N ALA A 174 4.24 -14.33 -7.53
CA ALA A 174 5.23 -14.20 -6.46
C ALA A 174 6.21 -15.39 -6.33
N GLN A 175 5.82 -16.58 -6.80
CA GLN A 175 6.64 -17.80 -6.79
C GLN A 175 7.43 -18.01 -8.08
N CYS A 176 7.22 -17.16 -9.09
CA CYS A 176 7.87 -17.22 -10.39
C CYS A 176 8.88 -16.08 -10.50
N ALA A 177 9.92 -16.30 -11.29
CA ALA A 177 10.91 -15.29 -11.63
C ALA A 177 11.09 -15.24 -13.15
N PRO A 178 11.38 -14.07 -13.74
CA PRO A 178 11.78 -13.97 -15.13
C PRO A 178 13.12 -14.69 -15.33
N MET A 179 13.15 -15.62 -16.28
CA MET A 179 14.29 -16.50 -16.56
C MET A 179 14.95 -16.15 -17.89
N GLU A 180 14.14 -15.73 -18.86
CA GLU A 180 14.60 -15.51 -20.23
C GLU A 180 13.90 -14.29 -20.85
N ALA A 181 14.62 -13.57 -21.69
CA ALA A 181 14.07 -12.56 -22.58
C ALA A 181 14.54 -12.84 -24.01
N VAL A 182 13.57 -12.87 -24.92
CA VAL A 182 13.82 -12.91 -26.35
C VAL A 182 13.75 -11.50 -26.87
N VAL A 183 14.79 -11.05 -27.57
CA VAL A 183 14.86 -9.70 -28.15
C VAL A 183 15.29 -9.83 -29.60
N ILE A 184 14.39 -9.49 -30.52
CA ILE A 184 14.65 -9.53 -31.96
C ILE A 184 14.66 -8.11 -32.50
N GLU A 185 15.83 -7.67 -32.96
CA GLU A 185 16.03 -6.32 -33.48
C GLU A 185 16.05 -6.30 -35.01
N THR A 186 15.30 -5.36 -35.58
CA THR A 186 15.40 -4.99 -37.00
C THR A 186 15.66 -3.50 -37.14
N GLU A 187 15.85 -3.03 -38.37
CA GLU A 187 15.98 -1.59 -38.65
C GLU A 187 14.73 -0.78 -38.27
N THR A 188 13.57 -1.42 -38.17
CA THR A 188 12.26 -0.74 -37.99
C THR A 188 11.50 -1.19 -36.76
N THR A 189 11.87 -2.33 -36.17
CA THR A 189 11.12 -2.95 -35.07
C THR A 189 12.05 -3.52 -34.01
N VAL A 190 11.56 -3.54 -32.77
CA VAL A 190 12.15 -4.26 -31.65
C VAL A 190 11.07 -5.16 -31.08
N GLN A 191 11.22 -6.47 -31.25
CA GLN A 191 10.30 -7.46 -30.71
C GLN A 191 10.83 -8.03 -29.40
N ILE A 192 10.00 -8.07 -28.36
CA ILE A 192 10.40 -8.50 -27.03
C ILE A 192 9.40 -9.53 -26.50
N GLY A 193 9.92 -10.57 -25.87
CA GLY A 193 9.13 -11.49 -25.05
C GLY A 193 9.88 -11.77 -23.75
N ILE A 194 9.15 -11.83 -22.64
CA ILE A 194 9.68 -12.20 -21.32
C ILE A 194 9.08 -13.54 -20.93
N PHE A 195 9.92 -14.43 -20.42
CA PHE A 195 9.53 -15.77 -20.04
C PHE A 195 9.92 -16.07 -18.60
N SER A 196 9.01 -16.71 -17.88
CA SER A 196 9.17 -17.03 -16.46
C SER A 196 9.07 -18.51 -16.16
N ALA A 197 9.61 -18.90 -15.01
CA ALA A 197 9.43 -20.21 -14.41
C ALA A 197 9.58 -20.13 -12.89
N ILE A 198 9.44 -21.28 -12.23
CA ILE A 198 9.75 -21.44 -10.81
C ILE A 198 11.26 -21.74 -10.69
N PRO A 199 12.08 -20.85 -10.07
CA PRO A 199 13.55 -20.94 -10.04
C PRO A 199 14.11 -22.22 -9.40
N GLU A 200 13.44 -22.77 -8.40
CA GLU A 200 13.85 -24.00 -7.72
C GLU A 200 12.63 -24.83 -7.28
N ALA A 201 12.77 -26.16 -7.26
CA ALA A 201 11.72 -27.07 -6.81
C ALA A 201 11.43 -26.87 -5.31
N VAL A 202 10.25 -26.31 -4.99
CA VAL A 202 9.78 -26.23 -3.60
C VAL A 202 9.22 -27.60 -3.18
N GLY A 203 10.09 -28.47 -2.67
CA GLY A 203 9.73 -29.81 -2.16
C GLY A 203 9.64 -30.91 -3.23
N SER A 204 9.04 -32.05 -2.88
CA SER A 204 9.01 -33.28 -3.70
C SER A 204 7.86 -33.36 -4.72
N ALA A 205 6.97 -32.36 -4.76
CA ALA A 205 5.89 -32.26 -5.72
C ALA A 205 6.14 -31.06 -6.65
N HIS A 206 6.34 -31.33 -7.94
CA HIS A 206 6.55 -30.28 -8.95
C HIS A 206 5.21 -29.72 -9.42
N PRO A 207 4.81 -28.49 -9.07
CA PRO A 207 3.96 -27.74 -9.97
C PRO A 207 4.79 -27.50 -11.25
N GLY A 208 4.27 -27.89 -12.42
CA GLY A 208 4.92 -27.55 -13.69
C GLY A 208 4.96 -26.03 -13.89
N ASN A 209 5.81 -25.55 -14.80
CA ASN A 209 5.95 -24.12 -15.11
C ASN A 209 4.63 -23.47 -15.54
N GLY A 210 3.64 -24.26 -15.98
CA GLY A 210 2.25 -23.81 -16.18
C GLY A 210 1.60 -23.18 -14.94
N TYR A 211 2.16 -23.30 -13.73
CA TYR A 211 1.74 -22.47 -12.59
C TYR A 211 1.99 -20.98 -12.84
N CYS A 212 3.06 -20.62 -13.55
CA CYS A 212 3.37 -19.24 -13.88
C CYS A 212 2.44 -18.65 -14.93
N SER A 213 1.64 -19.47 -15.65
CA SER A 213 0.73 -18.97 -16.68
C SER A 213 -0.58 -18.40 -16.12
N GLY A 214 -1.15 -17.44 -16.83
CA GLY A 214 -2.50 -16.90 -16.64
C GLY A 214 -2.61 -15.65 -15.74
N ASP A 215 -3.75 -14.99 -15.86
CA ASP A 215 -4.07 -13.61 -15.43
C ASP A 215 -4.04 -13.31 -13.92
N ALA A 216 -3.56 -14.22 -13.08
CA ALA A 216 -3.50 -13.98 -11.63
C ALA A 216 -2.33 -13.04 -11.29
N MET A 217 -2.56 -11.74 -11.51
CA MET A 217 -1.66 -10.59 -11.30
C MET A 217 -1.34 -10.27 -9.82
N VAL A 218 -0.99 -11.29 -9.01
CA VAL A 218 -0.76 -11.14 -7.56
C VAL A 218 0.73 -11.02 -7.19
N GLY A 219 1.62 -10.77 -8.15
CA GLY A 219 3.03 -10.49 -7.87
C GLY A 219 3.46 -9.06 -8.20
N PRO A 220 4.73 -8.73 -7.90
CA PRO A 220 5.28 -7.38 -8.08
C PRO A 220 5.26 -6.94 -9.55
N SER A 221 5.13 -5.62 -9.76
CA SER A 221 5.36 -5.03 -11.08
C SER A 221 6.88 -5.00 -11.31
N LEU A 222 7.37 -5.82 -12.22
CA LEU A 222 8.80 -5.93 -12.52
C LEU A 222 9.14 -5.03 -13.70
N LEU A 223 10.05 -4.10 -13.46
CA LEU A 223 10.67 -3.28 -14.50
C LEU A 223 11.97 -3.93 -14.93
N ILE A 224 11.98 -4.41 -16.17
CA ILE A 224 13.06 -5.21 -16.72
C ILE A 224 13.85 -4.36 -17.74
N PRO A 225 15.12 -4.00 -17.45
CA PRO A 225 15.95 -3.22 -18.36
C PRO A 225 16.46 -4.07 -19.53
N ILE A 226 16.18 -3.63 -20.76
CA ILE A 226 16.56 -4.32 -21.99
C ILE A 226 17.69 -3.54 -22.66
N ASN A 227 18.81 -4.22 -22.89
CA ASN A 227 19.93 -3.71 -23.67
C ASN A 227 19.71 -4.06 -25.15
N LEU A 228 19.84 -3.07 -26.01
CA LEU A 228 19.65 -3.14 -27.45
C LEU A 228 20.96 -2.77 -28.16
N GLY A 229 21.20 -3.37 -29.33
CA GLY A 229 22.36 -3.04 -30.16
C GLY A 229 22.35 -1.62 -30.72
N ALA A 230 21.19 -0.96 -30.71
CA ALA A 230 21.01 0.43 -31.15
C ALA A 230 19.90 1.14 -30.34
N ASP A 231 19.85 2.46 -30.40
CA ASP A 231 18.79 3.27 -29.79
C ASP A 231 17.41 2.92 -30.36
N VAL A 232 16.35 2.95 -29.54
CA VAL A 232 14.98 2.68 -30.00
C VAL A 232 14.57 3.64 -31.12
N GLY A 233 14.83 4.95 -30.97
CA GLY A 233 14.53 5.95 -31.99
C GLY A 233 13.08 5.92 -32.45
N GLU A 234 12.89 5.77 -33.77
CA GLU A 234 11.58 5.66 -34.43
C GLU A 234 11.13 4.20 -34.66
N ARG A 235 11.83 3.21 -34.05
CA ARG A 235 11.47 1.80 -34.19
C ARG A 235 10.18 1.48 -33.42
N ASP A 236 9.36 0.61 -33.99
CA ASP A 236 8.16 0.10 -33.33
C ASP A 236 8.53 -0.99 -32.32
N VAL A 237 8.10 -0.81 -31.07
CA VAL A 237 8.29 -1.81 -30.01
C VAL A 237 7.05 -2.71 -29.95
N GLN A 238 7.27 -4.01 -30.12
CA GLN A 238 6.21 -5.01 -30.33
C GLN A 238 6.44 -6.28 -29.50
N ASN A 239 5.37 -6.98 -29.16
CA ASN A 239 5.47 -8.34 -28.64
C ASN A 239 5.97 -9.30 -29.75
N LEU A 240 6.39 -10.51 -29.36
CA LEU A 240 6.84 -11.53 -30.32
C LEU A 240 5.77 -11.96 -31.34
N ASP A 241 4.49 -11.74 -31.04
CA ASP A 241 3.37 -11.98 -31.97
C ASP A 241 3.15 -10.82 -32.98
N GLY A 242 3.96 -9.76 -32.90
CA GLY A 242 3.87 -8.56 -33.73
C GLY A 242 2.85 -7.51 -33.25
N SER A 243 2.18 -7.74 -32.13
CA SER A 243 1.28 -6.73 -31.55
C SER A 243 2.09 -5.56 -30.97
N SER A 244 1.58 -4.33 -31.14
CA SER A 244 2.24 -3.12 -30.64
C SER A 244 2.14 -3.04 -29.11
N MET A 245 3.26 -2.73 -28.45
CA MET A 245 3.28 -2.50 -27.01
C MET A 245 2.89 -1.06 -26.67
N THR A 246 2.30 -0.89 -25.48
CA THR A 246 1.93 0.44 -24.98
C THR A 246 3.16 1.16 -24.41
N ARG A 247 3.44 2.37 -24.91
CA ARG A 247 4.48 3.23 -24.36
C ARG A 247 3.96 3.98 -23.12
N ILE A 248 4.64 3.82 -22.00
CA ILE A 248 4.37 4.53 -20.74
C ILE A 248 5.12 5.87 -20.75
N ALA A 249 4.36 6.97 -20.75
CA ALA A 249 4.90 8.31 -20.67
C ALA A 249 5.33 8.67 -19.24
N GLU A 250 6.43 9.40 -19.10
CA GLU A 250 6.85 9.96 -17.82
C GLU A 250 5.82 11.01 -17.36
N ILE A 251 5.24 10.81 -16.18
CA ILE A 251 4.37 11.80 -15.54
C ILE A 251 5.26 12.78 -14.77
N LYS A 252 5.25 14.04 -15.19
CA LYS A 252 5.99 15.15 -14.57
C LYS A 252 5.28 15.68 -13.32
#